data_AF-A0A3P9CKA4-F1
#
_entry.id   AF-A0A3P9CKA4-F1
#
_cell.length_a   1.000
_cell.length_b   1.000
_cell.length_c   1.000
_cell.angle_alpha   90.00
_cell.angle_beta   90.00
_cell.angle_gamma   90.00
#
_symmetry.space_group_name_H-M   'P 1'
#
loop_
_entity.id
_entity.type
_entity.pdbx_description
1 polymer ?
#
loop_
_entity_poly.entity_id
_entity_poly.type
_entity_poly.pdbx_seq_one_letter_code
_entity_poly.pdbx_strand_id
1 'polypeptide(L)'
;MSPLFLLSVVVMVSTTWAHPHHSLLSSEMVDFINKANTTWTATRNFQNIDATYVKQLCGTILNGPKLPEVLHNIEGIKLPDSFDARKQWPNCATIQQIRDQGSCGSCWAFGAAEAISDRLCIQSGGKISVEISAEDLLACCDECGMGCYGGYSSAAWEFWAKKGLVTGGLYDSKVGCLPYTIAPCEHHVNGSRPPCGNRPHSGADFDRFHAIKRE
;
A
#
# COMPACT_ATOMS: atom_id res chain seq x y z
N MET A 1 -25.06 44.74 -15.25
CA MET A 1 -25.04 43.40 -14.63
C MET A 1 -26.40 43.17 -13.99
N SER A 2 -27.06 42.04 -14.28
CA SER A 2 -28.41 41.77 -13.74
C SER A 2 -28.34 41.55 -12.22
N PRO A 3 -29.30 42.04 -11.41
CA PRO A 3 -29.35 41.78 -9.98
C PRO A 3 -29.38 40.28 -9.64
N LEU A 4 -29.92 39.43 -10.53
CA LEU A 4 -29.84 37.97 -10.39
C LEU A 4 -28.40 37.44 -10.48
N PHE A 5 -27.54 38.06 -11.28
CA PHE A 5 -26.14 37.66 -11.43
C PHE A 5 -25.32 38.01 -10.17
N LEU A 6 -25.56 39.18 -9.57
CA LEU A 6 -24.94 39.56 -8.30
C LEU A 6 -25.40 38.63 -7.16
N LEU A 7 -26.69 38.29 -7.09
CA LEU A 7 -27.22 37.39 -6.07
C LEU A 7 -26.62 35.99 -6.17
N SER A 8 -26.47 35.45 -7.39
CA SER A 8 -25.89 34.13 -7.62
C SER A 8 -24.40 34.07 -7.32
N VAL A 9 -23.64 35.13 -7.64
CA VAL A 9 -22.22 35.24 -7.24
C VAL A 9 -22.07 35.34 -5.71
N VAL A 10 -22.89 36.15 -5.04
CA VAL A 10 -22.86 36.28 -3.58
C VAL A 10 -23.19 34.95 -2.90
N VAL A 11 -24.23 34.23 -3.37
CA VAL A 11 -24.60 32.91 -2.83
C VAL A 11 -23.45 31.91 -3.00
N MET A 12 -22.83 31.83 -4.17
CA MET A 12 -21.68 30.92 -4.40
C MET A 12 -20.45 31.28 -3.55
N VAL A 13 -20.18 32.57 -3.35
CA VAL A 13 -19.07 33.00 -2.46
C VAL A 13 -19.39 32.66 -1.01
N SER A 14 -20.63 32.87 -0.55
CA SER A 14 -21.02 32.50 0.82
C SER A 14 -21.05 30.98 1.07
N THR A 15 -21.43 30.16 0.09
CA THR A 15 -21.42 28.69 0.25
C THR A 15 -20.00 28.12 0.23
N THR A 16 -19.09 28.68 -0.57
CA THR A 16 -17.67 28.28 -0.56
C THR A 16 -16.97 28.67 0.75
N TRP A 17 -17.33 29.81 1.36
CA TRP A 17 -16.80 30.22 2.67
C TRP A 17 -17.47 29.50 3.85
N ALA A 18 -18.64 28.88 3.65
CA ALA A 18 -19.35 28.13 4.68
C ALA A 18 -18.82 26.69 4.86
N HIS A 19 -17.98 26.18 3.96
CA HIS A 19 -17.32 24.91 4.14
C HIS A 19 -16.01 25.11 4.92
N PRO A 20 -15.88 24.56 6.14
CA PRO A 20 -14.64 24.66 6.88
C PRO A 20 -13.54 23.92 6.13
N HIS A 21 -12.56 24.67 5.63
CA HIS A 21 -11.34 24.12 5.05
C HIS A 21 -10.41 23.70 6.18
N HIS A 22 -10.43 22.42 6.55
CA HIS A 22 -9.48 21.85 7.49
C HIS A 22 -8.17 21.50 6.76
N SER A 23 -7.03 21.85 7.34
CA SER A 23 -5.74 21.39 6.82
C SER A 23 -5.63 19.87 6.93
N LEU A 24 -4.99 19.25 5.94
CA LEU A 24 -4.81 17.79 5.90
C LEU A 24 -4.06 17.32 7.16
N LEU A 25 -4.53 16.21 7.76
CA LEU A 25 -3.94 15.59 8.95
C LEU A 25 -3.94 16.48 10.23
N SER A 26 -4.76 17.51 10.27
CA SER A 26 -4.89 18.43 11.42
C SER A 26 -5.72 17.85 12.56
N SER A 27 -5.64 18.46 13.75
CA SER A 27 -6.47 18.04 14.88
C SER A 27 -7.92 18.41 14.63
N GLU A 28 -8.16 19.52 13.96
CA GLU A 28 -9.46 20.00 13.56
C GLU A 28 -10.15 18.99 12.63
N MET A 29 -9.41 18.36 11.73
CA MET A 29 -9.93 17.27 10.89
C MET A 29 -10.28 16.04 11.73
N VAL A 30 -9.43 15.65 12.69
CA VAL A 30 -9.69 14.52 13.60
C VAL A 30 -10.97 14.77 14.42
N ASP A 31 -11.09 15.96 15.00
CA ASP A 31 -12.25 16.35 15.81
C ASP A 31 -13.52 16.42 14.96
N PHE A 32 -13.44 16.96 13.74
CA PHE A 32 -14.54 16.99 12.79
C PHE A 32 -15.06 15.58 12.46
N ILE A 33 -14.15 14.64 12.17
CA ILE A 33 -14.49 13.24 11.89
C ILE A 33 -15.13 12.58 13.11
N ASN A 34 -14.51 12.71 14.29
CA ASN A 34 -14.99 12.06 15.51
C ASN A 34 -16.34 12.63 15.95
N LYS A 35 -16.61 13.92 15.68
CA LYS A 35 -17.92 14.55 15.93
C LYS A 35 -19.04 13.96 15.07
N ALA A 36 -18.74 13.40 13.90
CA ALA A 36 -19.73 12.75 13.07
C ALA A 36 -20.26 11.41 13.67
N ASN A 37 -19.64 10.91 14.75
CA ASN A 37 -20.05 9.71 15.49
C ASN A 37 -20.29 8.50 14.56
N THR A 38 -19.31 8.25 13.70
CA THR A 38 -19.33 7.12 12.76
C THR A 38 -18.85 5.83 13.44
N THR A 39 -18.75 4.72 12.69
CA THR A 39 -18.34 3.41 13.21
C THR A 39 -16.85 3.29 13.54
N TRP A 40 -16.06 4.34 13.32
CA TRP A 40 -14.62 4.37 13.56
C TRP A 40 -14.20 5.66 14.23
N THR A 41 -13.02 5.64 14.87
CA THR A 41 -12.43 6.79 15.56
C THR A 41 -11.16 7.22 14.85
N ALA A 42 -11.04 8.50 14.53
CA ALA A 42 -9.86 9.11 13.95
C ALA A 42 -8.81 9.45 15.03
N THR A 43 -7.55 9.27 14.68
CA THR A 43 -6.37 9.75 15.43
C THR A 43 -5.26 10.18 14.47
N ARG A 44 -4.21 10.81 14.98
CA ARG A 44 -3.05 11.23 14.19
C ARG A 44 -2.06 10.09 13.99
N ASN A 45 -2.17 9.44 12.83
CA ASN A 45 -1.22 8.43 12.36
C ASN A 45 0.03 9.02 11.69
N PHE A 46 -0.03 10.28 11.26
CA PHE A 46 1.09 10.96 10.61
C PHE A 46 1.36 12.27 11.36
N GLN A 47 2.57 12.43 11.89
CA GLN A 47 3.00 13.62 12.62
C GLN A 47 4.19 14.27 11.93
N ASN A 48 4.12 15.59 11.70
CA ASN A 48 5.19 16.37 11.06
C ASN A 48 5.56 15.91 9.64
N ILE A 49 4.57 15.40 8.90
CA ILE A 49 4.74 14.85 7.56
C ILE A 49 4.05 15.73 6.51
N ASP A 50 4.66 15.87 5.33
CA ASP A 50 4.06 16.57 4.20
C ASP A 50 3.01 15.71 3.48
N ALA A 51 1.94 16.35 3.00
CA ALA A 51 0.86 15.66 2.29
C ALA A 51 1.34 14.92 1.01
N THR A 52 2.47 15.32 0.43
CA THR A 52 3.08 14.64 -0.72
C THR A 52 3.62 13.25 -0.36
N TYR A 53 4.20 13.06 0.82
CA TYR A 53 4.57 11.73 1.31
C TYR A 53 3.33 10.85 1.48
N VAL A 54 2.25 11.38 2.06
CA VAL A 54 0.99 10.63 2.23
C VAL A 54 0.42 10.20 0.87
N LYS A 55 0.49 11.09 -0.14
CA LYS A 55 0.11 10.75 -1.52
C LYS A 55 1.00 9.65 -2.10
N GLN A 56 2.30 9.69 -1.83
CA GLN A 56 3.25 8.69 -2.30
C GLN A 56 2.96 7.30 -1.73
N LEU A 57 2.46 7.19 -0.50
CA LEU A 57 2.06 5.90 0.07
C LEU A 57 0.95 5.21 -0.76
N CYS A 58 0.11 5.99 -1.45
CA CYS A 58 -0.99 5.52 -2.29
C CYS A 58 -0.53 5.15 -3.72
N GLY A 59 0.43 4.24 -3.83
CA GLY A 59 1.10 3.87 -5.09
C GLY A 59 0.35 2.94 -6.05
N THR A 60 -0.92 2.61 -5.84
CA THR A 60 -1.67 1.77 -6.79
C THR A 60 -2.35 2.62 -7.84
N ILE A 61 -2.09 2.34 -9.12
CA ILE A 61 -2.79 2.96 -10.24
C ILE A 61 -4.06 2.15 -10.52
N LEU A 62 -5.22 2.79 -10.37
CA LEU A 62 -6.52 2.18 -10.62
C LEU A 62 -6.82 2.10 -12.13
N ASN A 63 -7.76 1.23 -12.50
CA ASN A 63 -8.18 0.99 -13.89
C ASN A 63 -7.07 0.45 -14.83
N GLY A 64 -6.14 -0.33 -14.28
CA GLY A 64 -5.14 -1.06 -15.05
C GLY A 64 -5.69 -2.27 -15.81
N PRO A 65 -4.79 -3.12 -16.35
CA PRO A 65 -5.16 -4.37 -17.00
C PRO A 65 -6.07 -5.21 -16.12
N LYS A 66 -7.09 -5.83 -16.72
CA LYS A 66 -7.99 -6.75 -16.01
C LYS A 66 -7.53 -8.18 -16.23
N LEU A 67 -7.42 -8.94 -15.14
CA LEU A 67 -7.20 -10.37 -15.21
C LEU A 67 -8.50 -11.11 -15.57
N PRO A 68 -8.43 -12.33 -16.13
CA PRO A 68 -9.60 -13.16 -16.34
C PRO A 68 -10.38 -13.37 -15.04
N GLU A 69 -11.70 -13.30 -15.11
CA GLU A 69 -12.58 -13.59 -13.98
C GLU A 69 -12.62 -15.09 -13.70
N VAL A 70 -12.55 -15.46 -12.42
CA VAL A 70 -12.68 -16.86 -11.97
C VAL A 70 -14.03 -17.02 -11.28
N LEU A 71 -14.87 -17.88 -11.84
CA LEU A 71 -16.15 -18.26 -11.25
C LEU A 71 -15.95 -19.47 -10.33
N HIS A 72 -16.29 -19.31 -9.05
CA HIS A 72 -16.29 -20.40 -8.08
C HIS A 72 -17.71 -20.96 -7.92
N ASN A 73 -17.87 -22.27 -7.99
CA ASN A 73 -19.13 -22.90 -7.60
C ASN A 73 -19.26 -22.82 -6.07
N ILE A 74 -20.28 -22.10 -5.61
CA ILE A 74 -20.56 -21.89 -4.19
C ILE A 74 -21.75 -22.72 -3.68
N GLU A 75 -22.31 -23.59 -4.53
CA GLU A 75 -23.44 -24.43 -4.16
C GLU A 75 -23.06 -25.33 -2.97
N GLY A 76 -23.87 -25.29 -1.92
CA GLY A 76 -23.64 -26.05 -0.69
C GLY A 76 -22.55 -25.50 0.24
N ILE A 77 -21.85 -24.42 -0.13
CA ILE A 77 -20.86 -23.77 0.75
C ILE A 77 -21.59 -22.90 1.78
N LYS A 78 -21.40 -23.22 3.07
CA LYS A 78 -21.83 -22.38 4.19
C LYS A 78 -20.66 -21.56 4.68
N LEU A 79 -20.64 -20.26 4.37
CA LEU A 79 -19.62 -19.35 4.87
C LEU A 79 -19.90 -18.98 6.33
N PRO A 80 -18.85 -18.81 7.17
CA PRO A 80 -19.04 -18.38 8.54
C PRO A 80 -19.38 -16.89 8.63
N ASP A 81 -20.09 -16.49 9.68
CA ASP A 81 -20.43 -15.08 9.94
C ASP A 81 -19.18 -14.20 10.18
N SER A 82 -18.08 -14.81 10.62
CA SER A 82 -16.78 -14.15 10.79
C SER A 82 -15.65 -15.06 10.34
N PHE A 83 -14.62 -14.48 9.72
CA PHE A 83 -13.46 -15.20 9.22
C PHE A 83 -12.18 -14.42 9.48
N ASP A 84 -11.13 -15.11 9.92
CA ASP A 84 -9.80 -14.56 10.12
C ASP A 84 -8.77 -15.58 9.60
N ALA A 85 -8.08 -15.22 8.50
CA ALA A 85 -7.11 -16.10 7.86
C ALA A 85 -5.98 -16.53 8.82
N ARG A 86 -5.61 -15.68 9.79
CA ARG A 86 -4.57 -15.99 10.78
C ARG A 86 -5.01 -17.10 11.73
N LYS A 87 -6.31 -17.18 12.02
CA LYS A 87 -6.90 -18.24 12.84
C LYS A 87 -7.14 -19.52 12.03
N GLN A 88 -7.51 -19.38 10.77
CA GLN A 88 -7.76 -20.51 9.87
C GLN A 88 -6.47 -21.25 9.50
N TRP A 89 -5.37 -20.51 9.31
CA TRP A 89 -4.06 -21.05 8.95
C TRP A 89 -2.97 -20.59 9.93
N PRO A 90 -3.03 -21.05 11.20
CA PRO A 90 -2.14 -20.57 12.26
C PRO A 90 -0.67 -20.95 12.03
N ASN A 91 -0.41 -21.99 11.25
CA ASN A 91 0.93 -22.44 10.88
C ASN A 91 1.58 -21.59 9.77
N CYS A 92 0.86 -20.62 9.21
CA CYS A 92 1.35 -19.71 8.19
C CYS A 92 1.69 -18.35 8.81
N ALA A 93 2.93 -18.22 9.27
CA ALA A 93 3.41 -17.01 9.96
C ALA A 93 3.35 -15.75 9.08
N THR A 94 3.44 -15.91 7.75
CA THR A 94 3.37 -14.80 6.78
C THR A 94 2.06 -14.02 6.87
N ILE A 95 0.94 -14.68 7.21
CA ILE A 95 -0.40 -14.05 7.29
C ILE A 95 -0.47 -13.03 8.44
N GLN A 96 0.40 -13.15 9.43
CA GLN A 96 0.48 -12.23 10.58
C GLN A 96 1.50 -11.11 10.37
N GLN A 97 2.36 -11.22 9.36
CA GLN A 97 3.46 -10.30 9.16
C GLN A 97 2.95 -8.98 8.57
N ILE A 98 3.28 -7.86 9.22
CA ILE A 98 3.08 -6.53 8.66
C ILE A 98 4.41 -6.04 8.10
N ARG A 99 4.38 -5.58 6.85
CA ARG A 99 5.57 -5.03 6.16
C ARG A 99 5.46 -3.51 6.00
N ASP A 100 6.56 -2.88 5.62
CA ASP A 100 6.70 -1.43 5.51
C ASP A 100 7.27 -1.08 4.13
N GLN A 101 6.50 -0.33 3.33
CA GLN A 101 6.89 0.11 1.99
C GLN A 101 7.87 1.30 2.01
N GLY A 102 8.14 1.88 3.18
CA GLY A 102 8.97 3.05 3.34
C GLY A 102 8.44 4.26 2.57
N SER A 103 9.35 5.14 2.14
CA SER A 103 9.02 6.32 1.31
C SER A 103 8.95 5.97 -0.18
N CYS A 104 8.14 4.98 -0.54
CA CYS A 104 7.99 4.46 -1.90
C CYS A 104 6.53 4.04 -2.14
N GLY A 105 5.97 4.37 -3.31
CA GLY A 105 4.62 3.94 -3.73
C GLY A 105 4.60 2.50 -4.25
N SER A 106 5.14 1.56 -3.49
CA SER A 106 5.27 0.14 -3.85
C SER A 106 4.13 -0.74 -3.31
N CYS A 107 3.06 -0.17 -2.75
CA CYS A 107 1.94 -0.92 -2.18
C CYS A 107 1.32 -1.96 -3.14
N TRP A 108 1.34 -1.68 -4.46
CA TRP A 108 0.90 -2.61 -5.50
C TRP A 108 1.74 -3.89 -5.55
N ALA A 109 3.05 -3.79 -5.28
CA ALA A 109 3.98 -4.92 -5.21
C ALA A 109 3.88 -5.63 -3.86
N PHE A 110 3.74 -4.88 -2.76
CA PHE A 110 3.60 -5.44 -1.42
C PHE A 110 2.34 -6.30 -1.28
N GLY A 111 1.17 -5.77 -1.66
CA GLY A 111 -0.08 -6.54 -1.56
C GLY A 111 -0.06 -7.83 -2.39
N ALA A 112 0.65 -7.84 -3.52
CA ALA A 112 0.86 -9.05 -4.31
C ALA A 112 1.83 -10.02 -3.60
N ALA A 113 3.03 -9.56 -3.22
CA ALA A 113 4.05 -10.40 -2.60
C ALA A 113 3.58 -11.00 -1.25
N GLU A 114 2.88 -10.23 -0.42
CA GLU A 114 2.27 -10.71 0.83
C GLU A 114 1.26 -11.83 0.57
N ALA A 115 0.29 -11.59 -0.32
CA ALA A 115 -0.74 -12.58 -0.64
C ALA A 115 -0.16 -13.84 -1.33
N ILE A 116 0.89 -13.71 -2.15
CA ILE A 116 1.57 -14.86 -2.76
C ILE A 116 2.28 -15.67 -1.66
N SER A 117 2.97 -15.01 -0.72
CA SER A 117 3.62 -15.67 0.42
C SER A 117 2.62 -16.51 1.22
N ASP A 118 1.47 -15.92 1.53
CA ASP A 118 0.39 -16.59 2.26
C ASP A 118 -0.18 -17.78 1.48
N ARG A 119 -0.46 -17.60 0.18
CA ARG A 119 -1.02 -18.66 -0.66
C ARG A 119 -0.06 -19.83 -0.82
N LEU A 120 1.25 -19.60 -0.90
CA LEU A 120 2.25 -20.67 -0.92
C LEU A 120 2.18 -21.52 0.36
N CYS A 121 2.05 -20.87 1.52
CA CYS A 121 1.89 -21.59 2.78
C CYS A 121 0.56 -22.34 2.86
N ILE A 122 -0.55 -21.69 2.52
CA ILE A 122 -1.87 -22.29 2.56
C ILE A 122 -1.96 -23.51 1.63
N GLN A 123 -1.54 -23.36 0.37
CA GLN A 123 -1.66 -24.43 -0.63
C GLN A 123 -0.70 -25.59 -0.37
N SER A 124 0.46 -25.32 0.22
CA SER A 124 1.41 -26.39 0.60
C SER A 124 1.05 -27.09 1.91
N GLY A 125 -0.01 -26.67 2.60
CA GLY A 125 -0.37 -27.17 3.92
C GLY A 125 0.67 -26.85 4.99
N GLY A 126 1.32 -25.69 4.90
CA GLY A 126 2.35 -25.22 5.83
C GLY A 126 3.77 -25.70 5.50
N LYS A 127 3.99 -26.48 4.43
CA LYS A 127 5.32 -27.00 4.07
C LYS A 127 6.24 -25.93 3.47
N ILE A 128 5.66 -24.92 2.81
CA ILE A 128 6.38 -23.81 2.19
C ILE A 128 5.89 -22.53 2.84
N SER A 129 6.63 -22.03 3.83
CA SER A 129 6.36 -20.74 4.47
C SER A 129 7.53 -19.81 4.22
N VAL A 130 7.46 -19.02 3.15
CA VAL A 130 8.53 -18.12 2.72
C VAL A 130 7.98 -16.73 2.42
N GLU A 131 8.83 -15.75 2.64
CA GLU A 131 8.59 -14.36 2.28
C GLU A 131 8.95 -14.14 0.81
N ILE A 132 7.99 -13.74 -0.02
CA ILE A 132 8.22 -13.34 -1.41
C ILE A 132 8.74 -11.91 -1.46
N SER A 133 9.74 -11.69 -2.32
CA SER A 133 10.41 -10.41 -2.46
C SER A 133 9.51 -9.39 -3.15
N ALA A 134 9.08 -8.38 -2.39
CA ALA A 134 8.48 -7.18 -2.96
C ALA A 134 9.53 -6.36 -3.75
N GLU A 135 10.82 -6.51 -3.43
CA GLU A 135 11.93 -5.85 -4.12
C GLU A 135 12.10 -6.35 -5.55
N ASP A 136 12.11 -7.66 -5.74
CA ASP A 136 12.23 -8.31 -7.05
C ASP A 136 11.06 -7.90 -7.96
N LEU A 137 9.84 -7.88 -7.42
CA LEU A 137 8.69 -7.40 -8.14
C LEU A 137 8.78 -5.90 -8.48
N LEU A 138 9.22 -5.08 -7.53
CA LEU A 138 9.38 -3.63 -7.68
C LEU A 138 10.44 -3.26 -8.72
N ALA A 139 11.57 -3.98 -8.73
CA ALA A 139 12.74 -3.66 -9.55
C ALA A 139 12.70 -4.32 -10.93
N CYS A 140 12.16 -5.54 -11.05
CA CYS A 140 12.27 -6.33 -12.28
C CYS A 140 11.00 -6.33 -13.15
N CYS A 141 9.84 -5.88 -12.63
CA CYS A 141 8.61 -5.84 -13.42
C CYS A 141 8.42 -4.49 -14.15
N ASP A 142 9.12 -4.34 -15.28
CA ASP A 142 9.00 -3.15 -16.15
C ASP A 142 7.54 -2.92 -16.64
N GLU A 143 6.75 -3.98 -16.82
CA GLU A 143 5.36 -3.91 -17.28
C GLU A 143 4.34 -3.60 -16.16
N CYS A 144 4.77 -3.63 -14.89
CA CYS A 144 3.88 -3.41 -13.76
C CYS A 144 3.61 -1.94 -13.46
N GLY A 145 4.40 -1.02 -14.01
CA GLY A 145 4.23 0.42 -13.80
C GLY A 145 5.55 1.15 -13.64
N MET A 146 5.58 2.13 -12.74
CA MET A 146 6.68 3.07 -12.54
C MET A 146 7.34 2.88 -11.16
N GLY A 147 7.43 1.64 -10.69
CA GLY A 147 8.06 1.29 -9.42
C GLY A 147 7.47 2.07 -8.24
N CYS A 148 8.29 2.89 -7.58
CA CYS A 148 7.89 3.74 -6.45
C CYS A 148 6.94 4.90 -6.80
N TYR A 149 6.74 5.19 -8.09
CA TYR A 149 5.75 6.17 -8.56
C TYR A 149 4.40 5.51 -8.88
N GLY A 150 4.31 4.22 -8.62
CA GLY A 150 3.07 3.45 -8.62
C GLY A 150 2.97 2.41 -9.72
N GLY A 151 2.04 1.49 -9.55
CA GLY A 151 1.89 0.34 -10.43
C GLY A 151 0.53 -0.36 -10.32
N TYR A 152 0.37 -1.38 -11.16
CA TYR A 152 -0.86 -2.13 -11.34
C TYR A 152 -0.78 -3.48 -10.64
N SER A 153 -1.65 -3.70 -9.66
CA SER A 153 -1.67 -4.97 -8.91
C SER A 153 -1.93 -6.18 -9.81
N SER A 154 -2.71 -6.03 -10.89
CA SER A 154 -2.97 -7.11 -11.85
C SER A 154 -1.71 -7.57 -12.59
N ALA A 155 -0.90 -6.62 -13.06
CA ALA A 155 0.37 -6.91 -13.73
C ALA A 155 1.36 -7.61 -12.80
N ALA A 156 1.32 -7.33 -11.49
CA ALA A 156 2.15 -8.04 -10.52
C ALA A 156 1.84 -9.54 -10.44
N TRP A 157 0.56 -9.90 -10.41
CA TRP A 157 0.13 -11.31 -10.43
C TRP A 157 0.47 -11.98 -11.77
N GLU A 158 0.35 -11.26 -12.88
CA GLU A 158 0.73 -11.75 -14.21
C GLU A 158 2.24 -11.99 -14.32
N PHE A 159 3.06 -11.08 -13.79
CA PHE A 159 4.51 -11.23 -13.72
C PHE A 159 4.91 -12.45 -12.89
N TRP A 160 4.28 -12.65 -11.72
CA TRP A 160 4.49 -13.84 -10.91
C TRP A 160 4.16 -15.12 -11.69
N ALA A 161 3.04 -15.16 -12.40
CA ALA A 161 2.63 -16.33 -13.19
C ALA A 161 3.58 -16.62 -14.37
N LYS A 162 4.13 -15.58 -15.02
CA LYS A 162 4.99 -15.72 -16.21
C LYS A 162 6.46 -15.94 -15.88
N LYS A 163 7.00 -15.21 -14.90
CA LYS A 163 8.44 -15.15 -14.59
C LYS A 163 8.82 -15.61 -13.19
N GLY A 164 7.84 -15.73 -12.29
CA GLY A 164 8.07 -16.05 -10.88
C GLY A 164 8.75 -14.91 -10.11
N LEU A 165 8.83 -15.09 -8.80
CA LEU A 165 9.47 -14.17 -7.86
C LEU A 165 10.39 -14.93 -6.92
N VAL A 166 11.52 -14.33 -6.56
CA VAL A 166 12.43 -14.89 -5.55
C VAL A 166 11.93 -14.59 -4.14
N THR A 167 12.52 -15.25 -3.14
CA THR A 167 12.26 -14.93 -1.74
C THR A 167 12.91 -13.61 -1.34
N GLY A 168 12.34 -12.91 -0.37
CA GLY A 168 12.86 -11.64 0.13
C GLY A 168 12.02 -11.10 1.27
N GLY A 169 12.64 -10.88 2.41
CA GLY A 169 11.99 -10.38 3.61
C GLY A 169 12.11 -8.87 3.79
N LEU A 170 11.94 -8.43 5.04
CA LEU A 170 11.98 -7.03 5.45
C LEU A 170 13.34 -6.37 5.21
N TYR A 171 13.37 -5.04 5.21
CA TYR A 171 14.60 -4.25 5.20
C TYR A 171 15.60 -4.71 6.28
N ASP A 172 16.85 -4.91 5.86
CA ASP A 172 17.98 -5.38 6.70
C ASP A 172 17.74 -6.72 7.45
N SER A 173 16.70 -7.48 7.08
CA SER A 173 16.43 -8.79 7.70
C SER A 173 17.42 -9.88 7.27
N LYS A 174 18.05 -9.72 6.10
CA LYS A 174 18.88 -10.74 5.44
C LYS A 174 18.12 -12.05 5.18
N VAL A 175 16.79 -11.99 5.12
CA VAL A 175 15.91 -13.13 4.85
C VAL A 175 15.58 -13.23 3.36
N GLY A 176 15.81 -14.41 2.80
CA GLY A 176 15.53 -14.68 1.39
C GLY A 176 16.63 -14.22 0.44
N CYS A 177 16.35 -14.30 -0.86
CA CYS A 177 17.28 -13.95 -1.93
C CYS A 177 17.46 -12.43 -2.08
N LEU A 178 16.36 -11.68 -2.12
CA LEU A 178 16.38 -10.23 -2.31
C LEU A 178 15.46 -9.54 -1.28
N PRO A 179 15.95 -9.30 -0.05
CA PRO A 179 15.23 -8.51 0.94
C PRO A 179 14.95 -7.08 0.45
N TYR A 180 13.92 -6.44 1.02
CA TYR A 180 13.56 -5.06 0.65
C TYR A 180 14.70 -4.09 0.93
N THR A 181 14.99 -3.18 0.00
CA THR A 181 16.16 -2.29 0.10
C THR A 181 15.84 -0.90 0.64
N ILE A 182 14.56 -0.51 0.61
CA ILE A 182 14.12 0.81 1.06
C ILE A 182 13.83 0.77 2.56
N ALA A 183 14.51 1.64 3.31
CA ALA A 183 14.39 1.69 4.75
C ALA A 183 13.00 2.21 5.20
N PRO A 184 12.42 1.61 6.25
CA PRO A 184 11.32 2.21 7.00
C PRO A 184 11.66 3.62 7.50
N CYS A 185 10.67 4.49 7.59
CA CYS A 185 10.83 5.85 8.10
C CYS A 185 9.87 6.13 9.26
N GLU A 186 10.19 7.15 10.03
CA GLU A 186 9.39 7.54 11.19
C GLU A 186 8.31 8.55 10.79
N HIS A 187 7.04 8.20 11.02
CA HIS A 187 5.90 9.07 10.77
C HIS A 187 4.84 9.07 11.89
N HIS A 188 4.90 8.13 12.84
CA HIS A 188 3.91 8.00 13.90
C HIS A 188 4.34 8.67 15.21
N VAL A 189 5.63 8.61 15.56
CA VAL A 189 6.19 9.12 16.83
C VAL A 189 7.60 9.68 16.63
N ASN A 190 8.27 10.23 17.65
CA ASN A 190 9.72 10.42 17.57
C ASN A 190 10.41 9.09 17.91
N GLY A 191 11.12 8.51 16.95
CA GLY A 191 11.79 7.21 17.07
C GLY A 191 13.23 7.23 16.57
N SER A 192 13.82 6.04 16.42
CA SER A 192 15.20 5.87 15.94
C SER A 192 15.31 5.83 14.41
N ARG A 193 14.19 5.82 13.68
CA ARG A 193 14.16 5.78 12.22
C ARG A 193 14.31 7.20 11.64
N PRO A 194 14.87 7.34 10.42
CA PRO A 194 14.97 8.64 9.76
C PRO A 194 13.58 9.22 9.47
N PRO A 195 13.45 10.56 9.35
CA PRO A 195 12.18 11.20 9.02
C PRO A 195 11.71 10.79 7.62
N CYS A 196 10.41 10.55 7.47
CA CYS A 196 9.83 10.29 6.15
C CYS A 196 9.93 11.51 5.22
N GLY A 197 10.21 11.27 3.94
CA GLY A 197 10.38 12.34 2.96
C GLY A 197 9.93 11.93 1.56
N ASN A 198 9.91 12.90 0.65
CA ASN A 198 9.35 12.75 -0.70
C ASN A 198 10.27 12.00 -1.68
N ARG A 199 11.40 11.50 -1.19
CA ARG A 199 12.33 10.70 -1.97
C ARG A 199 12.42 9.34 -1.31
N PRO A 200 12.48 8.25 -2.10
CA PRO A 200 12.93 6.97 -1.56
C PRO A 200 14.24 7.21 -0.83
N HIS A 201 14.28 6.92 0.48
CA HIS A 201 15.49 7.03 1.28
C HIS A 201 16.43 5.87 0.93
N SER A 202 17.03 6.00 -0.24
CA SER A 202 18.24 5.32 -0.66
C SER A 202 18.98 6.29 -1.57
N GLY A 203 19.70 7.24 -0.97
CA GLY A 203 20.56 8.21 -1.64
C GLY A 203 21.75 7.61 -2.42
N ALA A 204 21.63 6.37 -2.89
CA ALA A 204 22.61 5.65 -3.68
C ALA A 204 22.02 4.72 -4.78
N ASP A 205 20.71 4.43 -4.82
CA ASP A 205 20.22 3.22 -5.52
C ASP A 205 19.28 3.41 -6.72
N PHE A 206 19.05 4.62 -7.23
CA PHE A 206 18.37 4.73 -8.54
C PHE A 206 19.19 4.07 -9.68
N ASP A 207 20.52 4.09 -9.56
CA ASP A 207 21.44 3.36 -10.44
C ASP A 207 21.47 1.85 -10.15
N ARG A 208 21.10 1.41 -8.94
CA ARG A 208 21.08 0.00 -8.56
C ARG A 208 19.79 -0.71 -8.97
N PHE A 209 18.67 0.00 -9.08
CA PHE A 209 17.45 -0.54 -9.72
C PHE A 209 17.71 -0.96 -11.19
N HIS A 210 18.62 -0.28 -11.90
CA HIS A 210 19.06 -0.70 -13.24
C HIS A 210 20.08 -1.85 -13.22
N ALA A 211 20.78 -2.07 -12.11
CA ALA A 211 21.76 -3.14 -11.95
C ALA A 211 21.15 -4.47 -11.45
N ILE A 212 19.90 -4.47 -10.97
CA ILE A 212 19.16 -5.67 -10.53
C ILE A 212 18.17 -6.07 -11.63
N LYS A 213 18.64 -6.19 -12.88
CA LYS A 213 17.89 -6.95 -13.90
C LYS A 213 18.42 -8.38 -13.85
N ARG A 214 17.51 -9.35 -13.69
CA ARG A 214 17.86 -10.77 -13.79
C ARG A 214 18.47 -10.98 -15.19
N GLU A 215 19.72 -11.40 -15.26
CA GLU A 215 20.34 -11.91 -16.48
C GLU A 215 19.67 -13.23 -16.92
#